data_AF-A0A849IDZ2-F1
#
_entry.id   AF-A0A849IDZ2-F1
#
_cell.length_a   1.000
_cell.length_b   1.000
_cell.length_c   1.000
_cell.angle_alpha   90.00
_cell.angle_beta   90.00
_cell.angle_gamma   90.00
#
_symmetry.space_group_name_H-M   'P 1'
#
loop_
_entity.id
_entity.type
_entity.pdbx_description
1 polymer ?
#
loop_
_entity_poly.entity_id
_entity_poly.type
_entity_poly.pdbx_seq_one_letter_code
_entity_poly.pdbx_strand_id
1 'polypeptide(L)'
;MTSRFDGAEILAAVWRLGAGDERLPTSHGILDKALKDCFDDLPDQLKGGLSFGVTGVGLRCYELPDILLAAQEALLTTEPNPTYLSTMVTLDEGSARQLVLSHGIRPEKARTVGRRLREVVKATASGHSESDEAQYAAA
;
A
#
# COMPACT_ATOMS: atom_id res chain seq x y z
N MET A 1 19.22 5.64 2.27
CA MET A 1 17.87 6.05 1.84
C MET A 1 17.36 4.96 0.91
N THR A 2 16.20 4.38 1.21
CA THR A 2 15.52 3.43 0.32
C THR A 2 15.13 4.18 -0.95
N SER A 3 15.48 3.67 -2.13
CA SER A 3 15.06 4.31 -3.38
C SER A 3 13.55 4.16 -3.57
N ARG A 4 12.92 5.04 -4.35
CA ARG A 4 11.48 4.92 -4.68
C ARG A 4 11.14 3.57 -5.33
N PHE A 5 12.10 2.99 -6.08
CA PHE A 5 11.96 1.67 -6.69
C PHE A 5 12.03 0.54 -5.66
N ASP A 6 12.95 0.61 -4.69
CA ASP A 6 13.01 -0.38 -3.61
C ASP A 6 11.70 -0.37 -2.80
N GLY A 7 11.19 0.84 -2.49
CA GLY A 7 9.90 0.99 -1.82
C GLY A 7 8.74 0.38 -2.62
N ALA A 8 8.74 0.58 -3.94
CA ALA A 8 7.75 0.02 -4.85
C ALA A 8 7.79 -1.51 -4.91
N GLU A 9 8.99 -2.08 -5.07
CA GLU A 9 9.20 -3.53 -5.09
C GLU A 9 8.74 -4.17 -3.78
N ILE A 10 9.17 -3.62 -2.64
CA ILE A 10 8.81 -4.14 -1.33
C ILE A 10 7.30 -4.02 -1.10
N LEU A 11 6.70 -2.86 -1.37
CA LEU A 11 5.26 -2.66 -1.18
C LEU A 11 4.44 -3.61 -2.05
N ALA A 12 4.75 -3.70 -3.35
CA ALA A 12 4.05 -4.56 -4.29
C ALA A 12 4.19 -6.04 -3.90
N ALA A 13 5.41 -6.48 -3.53
CA ALA A 13 5.65 -7.86 -3.15
C ALA A 13 4.99 -8.22 -1.80
N VAL A 14 5.07 -7.34 -0.80
CA VAL A 14 4.37 -7.52 0.49
C VAL A 14 2.86 -7.60 0.28
N TRP A 15 2.30 -6.71 -0.54
CA TRP A 15 0.88 -6.73 -0.88
C TRP A 15 0.51 -8.03 -1.58
N ARG A 16 1.25 -8.44 -2.62
CA ARG A 16 0.98 -9.68 -3.36
C ARG A 16 0.99 -10.91 -2.44
N LEU A 17 1.99 -11.01 -1.56
CA LEU A 17 2.15 -12.16 -0.67
C LEU A 17 1.07 -12.24 0.41
N GLY A 18 0.58 -11.10 0.90
CA GLY A 18 -0.41 -11.06 1.98
C GLY A 18 -1.86 -10.91 1.52
N ALA A 19 -2.09 -10.23 0.39
CA ALA A 19 -3.40 -9.89 -0.13
C ALA A 19 -3.80 -10.69 -1.38
N GLY A 20 -2.87 -11.42 -2.00
CA GLY A 20 -3.14 -12.22 -3.20
C GLY A 20 -3.49 -11.34 -4.40
N ASP A 21 -4.61 -11.64 -5.06
CA ASP A 21 -5.12 -10.91 -6.23
C ASP A 21 -5.96 -9.67 -5.87
N GLU A 22 -6.01 -9.29 -4.59
CA GLU A 22 -6.74 -8.09 -4.17
C GLU A 22 -6.09 -6.80 -4.69
N ARG A 23 -6.93 -5.82 -5.01
CA ARG A 23 -6.50 -4.53 -5.55
C ARG A 23 -5.91 -3.64 -4.45
N LEU A 24 -4.77 -3.02 -4.74
CA LEU A 24 -4.14 -2.03 -3.87
C LEU A 24 -4.89 -0.70 -3.99
N PRO A 25 -5.41 -0.11 -2.91
CA PRO A 25 -6.06 1.20 -2.97
C PRO A 25 -5.05 2.31 -3.25
N THR A 26 -5.39 3.23 -4.16
CA THR A 26 -4.52 4.34 -4.58
C THR A 26 -5.10 5.72 -4.28
N SER A 27 -6.24 5.77 -3.57
CA SER A 27 -7.04 6.99 -3.38
C SER A 27 -7.49 7.17 -1.92
N HIS A 28 -8.04 8.36 -1.62
CA HIS A 28 -8.73 8.70 -0.36
C HIS A 28 -7.91 8.54 0.92
N GLY A 29 -6.57 8.52 0.84
CA GLY A 29 -5.73 8.38 2.03
C GLY A 29 -5.80 7.00 2.68
N ILE A 30 -6.47 6.02 2.06
CA ILE A 30 -6.69 4.69 2.64
C ILE A 30 -5.36 3.99 2.87
N LEU A 31 -4.49 4.01 1.85
CA LEU A 31 -3.18 3.38 1.94
C LEU A 31 -2.24 4.15 2.86
N ASP A 32 -2.30 5.50 2.87
CA ASP A 32 -1.56 6.34 3.81
C ASP A 32 -1.86 5.96 5.26
N LYS A 33 -3.15 5.84 5.59
CA LYS A 33 -3.61 5.43 6.92
C LYS A 33 -3.22 4.00 7.25
N ALA A 34 -3.42 3.08 6.31
CA ALA A 34 -3.08 1.67 6.54
C ALA A 34 -1.57 1.46 6.78
N LEU A 35 -0.71 2.17 6.05
CA LEU A 35 0.74 2.17 6.26
C LEU A 35 1.12 2.77 7.62
N LYS A 36 0.42 3.83 8.05
CA LYS A 36 0.66 4.44 9.37
C LYS A 36 0.26 3.50 10.52
N ASP A 37 -0.89 2.85 10.40
CA ASP A 37 -1.42 1.94 11.43
C ASP A 37 -0.62 0.63 11.50
N CYS A 38 0.00 0.21 10.39
CA CYS A 38 0.89 -0.96 10.33
C CYS A 38 2.37 -0.61 10.52
N PHE A 39 2.72 0.65 10.79
CA PHE A 39 4.09 1.17 10.66
C PHE A 39 5.13 0.39 11.46
N ASP A 40 4.77 -0.13 12.63
CA ASP A 40 5.68 -0.88 13.49
C ASP A 40 5.93 -2.32 13.02
N ASP A 41 5.04 -2.87 12.19
CA ASP A 41 5.22 -4.21 11.63
C ASP A 41 5.90 -4.20 10.27
N LEU A 42 5.92 -3.05 9.59
CA LEU A 42 6.51 -2.92 8.26
C LEU A 42 7.96 -3.41 8.25
N PRO A 43 8.43 -4.02 7.15
CA PRO A 43 9.84 -4.30 6.97
C PRO A 43 10.67 -3.02 7.13
N ASP A 44 11.81 -3.08 7.82
CA ASP A 44 12.65 -1.91 8.12
C ASP A 44 13.10 -1.20 6.84
N GLN A 45 13.30 -1.98 5.76
CA GLN A 45 13.63 -1.52 4.42
C GLN A 45 12.57 -0.58 3.84
N LEU A 46 11.29 -0.86 4.10
CA LEU A 46 10.18 0.00 3.71
C LEU A 46 10.01 1.13 4.74
N LYS A 47 9.94 0.79 6.02
CA LYS A 47 9.73 1.71 7.15
C LYS A 47 10.71 2.89 7.14
N GLY A 48 11.99 2.63 6.89
CA GLY A 48 13.06 3.62 6.91
C GLY A 48 12.95 4.70 5.82
N GLY A 49 12.09 4.49 4.82
CA GLY A 49 11.82 5.47 3.76
C GLY A 49 10.48 6.20 3.89
N LEU A 50 9.66 5.90 4.91
CA LEU A 50 8.32 6.48 5.03
C LEU A 50 8.27 7.55 6.13
N SER A 51 7.67 8.68 5.79
CA SER A 51 7.32 9.74 6.72
C SER A 51 5.86 10.16 6.53
N PHE A 52 5.25 10.64 7.62
CA PHE A 52 3.82 10.91 7.68
C PHE A 52 3.55 12.28 8.30
N GLY A 53 2.53 12.96 7.79
CA GLY A 53 2.03 14.21 8.37
C GLY A 53 0.55 14.44 8.11
N VAL A 54 -0.06 15.28 8.94
CA VAL A 54 -1.46 15.71 8.76
C VAL A 54 -1.47 16.97 7.93
N THR A 55 -2.28 16.98 6.88
CA THR A 55 -2.46 18.09 5.94
C THR A 55 -3.91 18.58 6.00
N GLY A 56 -4.24 19.65 5.26
CA GLY A 56 -5.62 20.15 5.16
C GLY A 56 -6.62 19.14 4.57
N VAL A 57 -6.13 18.07 3.93
CA VAL A 57 -6.95 16.98 3.34
C VAL A 57 -6.82 15.65 4.10
N GLY A 58 -6.17 15.66 5.27
CA GLY A 58 -6.01 14.49 6.14
C GLY A 58 -4.57 13.96 6.23
N LEU A 59 -4.42 12.76 6.78
CA LEU A 59 -3.14 12.08 6.97
C LEU A 59 -2.54 11.67 5.62
N ARG A 60 -1.27 11.99 5.41
CA ARG A 60 -0.52 11.68 4.19
C ARG A 60 0.81 11.01 4.51
N CYS A 61 1.18 10.03 3.71
CA CYS A 61 2.54 9.55 3.57
C CYS A 61 3.21 10.32 2.43
N TYR A 62 4.34 10.97 2.70
CA TYR A 62 4.94 11.88 1.72
C TYR A 62 5.60 11.16 0.56
N GLU A 63 6.12 9.95 0.79
CA GLU A 63 6.84 9.16 -0.21
C GLU A 63 5.93 8.20 -0.97
N LEU A 64 4.70 7.96 -0.48
CA LEU A 64 3.77 7.03 -1.11
C LEU A 64 3.43 7.40 -2.58
N PRO A 65 3.20 8.67 -2.96
CA PRO A 65 2.98 9.02 -4.36
C PRO A 65 4.13 8.60 -5.28
N ASP A 66 5.38 8.84 -4.86
CA ASP A 66 6.57 8.50 -5.64
C ASP A 66 6.80 6.98 -5.69
N ILE A 67 6.49 6.26 -4.61
CA ILE A 67 6.51 4.80 -4.56
C ILE A 67 5.48 4.20 -5.52
N LEU A 68 4.26 4.72 -5.54
CA LEU A 68 3.21 4.25 -6.46
C LEU A 68 3.56 4.56 -7.92
N LEU A 69 4.12 5.73 -8.20
CA LEU A 69 4.62 6.08 -9.53
C LEU A 69 5.75 5.13 -9.95
N ALA A 70 6.71 4.87 -9.07
CA ALA A 70 7.80 3.92 -9.35
C ALA A 70 7.28 2.50 -9.58
N ALA A 71 6.24 2.06 -8.86
CA ALA A 71 5.60 0.76 -9.08
C ALA A 71 4.98 0.66 -10.47
N GLN A 72 4.35 1.73 -10.95
CA GLN A 72 3.81 1.78 -12.30
C GLN A 72 4.92 1.80 -13.37
N GLU A 73 5.96 2.63 -13.19
CA GLU A 73 7.11 2.69 -14.11
C GLU A 73 7.85 1.35 -14.21
N ALA A 74 7.94 0.62 -13.10
CA ALA A 74 8.54 -0.71 -13.05
C ALA A 74 7.58 -1.85 -13.46
N LEU A 75 6.37 -1.53 -13.93
CA LEU A 75 5.34 -2.49 -14.36
C LEU A 75 4.93 -3.49 -13.25
N LEU A 76 5.10 -3.12 -11.98
CA LEU A 76 4.70 -3.90 -10.80
C LEU A 76 3.21 -3.78 -10.50
N THR A 77 2.58 -2.75 -11.06
CA THR A 77 1.14 -2.53 -11.00
C THR A 77 0.57 -2.25 -12.37
N THR A 78 -0.70 -2.59 -12.59
CA THR A 78 -1.42 -2.19 -13.80
C THR A 78 -1.50 -0.67 -13.91
N GLU A 79 -1.69 -0.17 -15.13
CA GLU A 79 -2.08 1.23 -15.31
C GLU A 79 -3.32 1.54 -14.47
N PRO A 80 -3.42 2.75 -13.89
CA PRO A 80 -4.57 3.15 -13.11
C PRO A 80 -5.84 2.98 -13.96
N ASN A 81 -6.86 2.35 -13.39
CA ASN A 81 -8.16 2.28 -14.04
C ASN A 81 -8.75 3.71 -14.17
N PRO A 82 -9.76 3.93 -15.04
CA PRO A 82 -10.32 5.27 -15.26
C PRO A 82 -10.85 5.96 -13.98
N THR A 83 -11.12 5.19 -12.93
CA THR A 83 -11.57 5.70 -11.63
C THR A 83 -10.42 6.06 -10.68
N TYR A 84 -9.18 5.67 -10.96
CA TYR A 84 -7.97 5.91 -10.15
C TYR A 84 -8.08 5.46 -8.68
N LEU A 85 -9.08 4.64 -8.36
CA LEU A 85 -9.37 4.26 -6.97
C LEU A 85 -8.44 3.19 -6.43
N SER A 86 -7.96 2.32 -7.33
CA SER A 86 -7.18 1.14 -7.00
C SER A 86 -6.40 0.63 -8.21
N THR A 87 -5.32 -0.11 -7.96
CA THR A 87 -4.55 -0.81 -9.00
C THR A 87 -4.35 -2.28 -8.67
N MET A 88 -4.07 -3.12 -9.67
CA MET A 88 -3.69 -4.52 -9.46
C MET A 88 -2.17 -4.65 -9.42
N VAL A 89 -1.65 -5.42 -8.47
CA VAL A 89 -0.25 -5.86 -8.50
C VAL A 89 -0.09 -6.97 -9.54
N THR A 90 0.88 -6.83 -10.44
CA THR A 90 1.12 -7.74 -11.58
C THR A 90 2.04 -8.90 -11.25
N LEU A 91 2.78 -8.82 -10.13
CA LEU A 91 3.70 -9.86 -9.68
C LEU A 91 2.97 -11.19 -9.44
N ASP A 92 3.52 -12.29 -9.93
CA ASP A 92 3.15 -13.62 -9.45
C ASP A 92 3.75 -13.87 -8.05
N GLU A 93 3.27 -14.92 -7.37
CA GLU A 93 3.73 -15.24 -6.02
C GLU A 93 5.24 -15.58 -5.98
N GLY A 94 5.76 -16.27 -7.00
CA GLY A 94 7.17 -16.64 -7.07
C GLY A 94 8.07 -15.42 -7.19
N SER A 95 7.75 -14.51 -8.10
CA SER A 95 8.45 -13.23 -8.27
C SER A 95 8.38 -12.37 -7.00
N ALA A 96 7.21 -12.28 -6.36
CA ALA A 96 7.05 -11.54 -5.11
C ALA A 96 7.91 -12.13 -3.98
N ARG A 97 8.02 -13.46 -3.87
CA ARG A 97 8.93 -14.12 -2.90
C ARG A 97 10.39 -13.78 -3.19
N GLN A 98 10.80 -13.77 -4.44
CA GLN A 98 12.18 -13.46 -4.83
C GLN A 98 12.55 -12.01 -4.52
N LEU A 99 11.64 -11.07 -4.78
CA LEU A 99 11.84 -9.65 -4.49
C LEU A 99 11.99 -9.38 -2.98
N VAL A 100 11.12 -9.94 -2.13
CA VAL A 100 11.29 -9.74 -0.68
C VAL A 100 12.61 -10.34 -0.17
N LEU A 101 13.05 -11.46 -0.73
CA LEU A 101 14.34 -12.06 -0.40
C LEU A 101 15.53 -11.20 -0.85
N SER A 102 15.49 -10.58 -2.03
CA SER A 102 16.56 -9.68 -2.50
C SER A 102 16.70 -8.44 -1.62
N HIS A 103 15.62 -8.02 -0.97
CA HIS A 103 15.61 -6.95 0.03
C HIS A 103 15.94 -7.42 1.46
N GLY A 104 16.27 -8.69 1.67
CA GLY A 104 16.60 -9.25 2.98
C GLY A 104 15.38 -9.44 3.89
N ILE A 105 14.18 -9.55 3.32
CA ILE A 105 12.91 -9.74 4.03
C ILE A 105 12.50 -11.21 3.91
N ARG A 106 12.23 -11.86 5.05
CA ARG A 106 11.70 -13.23 5.06
C ARG A 106 10.30 -13.28 4.45
N PRO A 107 10.00 -14.19 3.50
CA PRO A 107 8.67 -14.29 2.88
C PRO A 107 7.52 -14.43 3.88
N GLU A 108 7.75 -15.11 5.01
CA GLU A 108 6.75 -15.30 6.07
C GLU A 108 6.42 -13.98 6.76
N LYS A 109 7.44 -13.14 7.03
CA LYS A 109 7.24 -11.78 7.57
C LYS A 109 6.44 -10.95 6.57
N ALA A 110 6.82 -10.96 5.29
CA ALA A 110 6.13 -10.22 4.25
C ALA A 110 4.64 -10.64 4.12
N ARG A 111 4.34 -11.94 4.19
CA ARG A 111 2.94 -12.45 4.19
C ARG A 111 2.14 -11.96 5.38
N THR A 112 2.73 -11.99 6.57
CA THR A 112 2.06 -11.56 7.80
C THR A 112 1.75 -10.06 7.74
N VAL A 113 2.74 -9.26 7.35
CA VAL A 113 2.57 -7.81 7.18
C VAL A 113 1.55 -7.50 6.10
N GLY A 114 1.64 -8.13 4.94
CA GLY A 114 0.70 -7.89 3.84
C GLY A 114 -0.75 -8.26 4.20
N ARG A 115 -0.95 -9.34 4.96
CA ARG A 115 -2.28 -9.73 5.47
C ARG A 115 -2.84 -8.65 6.40
N ARG A 116 -2.04 -8.20 7.36
CA ARG A 116 -2.43 -7.12 8.29
C ARG A 116 -2.72 -5.82 7.54
N LEU A 117 -1.86 -5.44 6.60
CA LEU A 117 -2.03 -4.23 5.79
C LEU A 117 -3.35 -4.28 5.02
N ARG A 118 -3.66 -5.43 4.40
CA ARG A 118 -4.95 -5.65 3.72
C ARG A 118 -6.14 -5.50 4.68
N GLU A 119 -6.06 -6.09 5.87
CA GLU A 119 -7.14 -6.01 6.86
C GLU A 119 -7.41 -4.56 7.29
N VAL A 120 -6.35 -3.78 7.53
CA VAL A 120 -6.48 -2.35 7.87
C VAL A 120 -7.01 -1.53 6.70
N VAL A 121 -6.58 -1.83 5.46
CA VAL A 121 -7.15 -1.22 4.25
C VAL A 121 -8.65 -1.45 4.19
N LYS A 122 -9.12 -2.68 4.41
CA LYS A 122 -10.56 -3.01 4.39
C LYS A 122 -11.32 -2.27 5.48
N ALA A 123 -10.81 -2.28 6.71
CA ALA A 123 -11.42 -1.57 7.82
C ALA A 123 -11.52 -0.05 7.55
N THR A 124 -10.47 0.54 6.96
CA THR A 124 -10.43 1.96 6.62
C THR A 124 -11.39 2.30 5.48
N ALA A 125 -11.51 1.45 4.47
CA ALA A 125 -12.44 1.64 3.36
C ALA A 125 -13.90 1.52 3.80
N SER A 126 -14.23 0.56 4.67
CA SER A 126 -15.57 0.43 5.24
C SER A 126 -15.98 1.62 6.10
N GLY A 127 -15.04 2.18 6.88
CA GLY A 127 -15.30 3.39 7.67
C GLY A 127 -15.50 4.66 6.84
N HIS A 128 -14.94 4.73 5.61
CA HIS A 128 -15.21 5.84 4.69
C HIS A 128 -16.62 5.76 4.08
N SER A 129 -17.13 4.55 3.81
CA SER A 129 -18.47 4.36 3.27
C SER A 129 -19.57 4.86 4.22
N GLU A 130 -19.39 4.73 5.53
CA GLU A 130 -20.36 5.21 6.53
C GLU A 130 -20.30 6.73 6.74
N SER A 131 -19.12 7.35 6.59
CA SER A 131 -18.97 8.81 6.69
C SER A 131 -19.53 9.55 5.47
N ASP A 132 -19.44 8.97 4.27
CA ASP A 132 -19.94 9.59 3.04
C ASP A 132 -21.48 9.56 2.98
N GLU A 133 -22.14 8.50 3.48
CA GLU A 133 -23.61 8.45 3.58
C GLU A 133 -24.17 9.46 4.59
N ALA A 134 -23.50 9.65 5.73
CA ALA A 134 -23.90 10.62 6.74
C ALA A 134 -23.80 12.08 6.24
N GLN A 135 -22.86 12.36 5.32
CA GLN A 135 -22.66 13.69 4.76
C GLN A 135 -23.70 14.06 3.69
N TYR A 136 -24.28 13.08 2.99
CA TYR A 136 -25.36 13.28 2.02
C TYR A 136 -26.77 13.17 2.62
N ALA A 137 -26.94 12.53 3.78
CA ALA A 137 -28.22 12.47 4.49
C ALA A 137 -28.56 13.77 5.27
N ALA A 138 -27.62 14.70 5.36
CA ALA A 138 -27.75 15.97 6.08
C ALA A 138 -27.95 17.20 5.16
N ALA A 139 -28.15 16.99 3.85
CA ALA A 139 -28.45 18.01 2.85
C ALA A 139 -29.90 17.92 2.38
#